data_AF-A0A3P7PF31-F1
#
_entry.id   AF-A0A3P7PF31-F1
#
_cell.length_a   1.000
_cell.length_b   1.000
_cell.length_c   1.000
_cell.angle_alpha   90.00
_cell.angle_beta   90.00
_cell.angle_gamma   90.00
#
_symmetry.space_group_name_H-M   'P 1'
#
loop_
_entity.id
_entity.type
_entity.pdbx_description
1 polymer ?
#
loop_
_entity_poly.entity_id
_entity_poly.type
_entity_poly.pdbx_seq_one_letter_code
_entity_poly.pdbx_strand_id
1 'polypeptide(L)'
;PYFQPRRPYLVRPYRPEDKPKLYSLWRRLLLRRIGLAVDALPEEYKDLPGDRYLLAYLEHSPQHCLVVEGPPLFFMPPLDNQLSTPSQPKPESNGSEWDI
;
A
#
# COMPACT_ATOMS: atom_id res chain seq x y z
N PRO A 1 -10.91 -13.91 -21.95
CA PRO A 1 -9.92 -14.04 -20.87
C PRO A 1 -8.49 -13.84 -21.40
N TYR A 2 -7.96 -12.62 -21.30
CA TYR A 2 -6.60 -12.30 -21.75
C TYR A 2 -5.58 -12.83 -20.73
N PHE A 3 -4.70 -13.72 -21.15
CA PHE A 3 -3.59 -14.21 -20.34
C PHE A 3 -2.52 -13.11 -20.27
N GLN A 4 -2.41 -12.41 -19.14
CA GLN A 4 -1.30 -11.48 -18.94
C GLN A 4 -0.05 -12.25 -18.52
N PRO A 5 1.08 -12.12 -19.25
CA PRO A 5 2.31 -12.81 -18.89
C PRO A 5 2.79 -12.34 -17.52
N ARG A 6 3.16 -13.30 -16.66
CA ARG A 6 3.80 -13.03 -15.38
C ARG A 6 5.08 -12.25 -15.65
N ARG A 7 5.11 -10.98 -15.24
CA ARG A 7 6.32 -10.17 -15.33
C ARG A 7 7.23 -10.53 -14.15
N PRO A 8 8.50 -10.91 -14.38
CA PRO A 8 9.38 -11.38 -13.32
C PRO A 8 9.74 -10.24 -12.37
N TYR A 9 9.87 -10.57 -11.08
CA TYR A 9 10.52 -9.69 -10.11
C TYR A 9 12.03 -9.78 -10.31
N LEU A 10 12.70 -8.64 -10.30
CA LEU A 10 14.16 -8.55 -10.38
C LEU A 10 14.69 -8.25 -8.99
N VAL A 11 15.66 -9.06 -8.55
CA VAL A 11 16.42 -8.81 -7.32
C VAL A 11 17.78 -8.32 -7.73
N ARG A 12 18.16 -7.13 -7.27
CA ARG A 12 19.47 -6.54 -7.57
C ARG A 12 20.10 -5.96 -6.31
N PRO A 13 21.43 -5.77 -6.31
CA PRO A 13 22.10 -5.04 -5.24
C PRO A 13 21.55 -3.62 -5.09
N TYR A 14 21.54 -3.14 -3.85
CA TYR A 14 21.20 -1.77 -3.50
C TYR A 14 22.11 -0.76 -4.19
N ARG A 15 21.52 0.37 -4.59
CA ARG A 15 22.25 1.54 -5.08
C ARG A 15 21.85 2.78 -4.29
N PRO A 16 22.74 3.78 -4.12
CA PRO A 16 22.43 4.99 -3.36
C PRO A 16 21.15 5.71 -3.81
N GLU A 17 20.81 5.67 -5.10
CA GLU A 17 19.61 6.28 -5.66
C GLU A 17 18.30 5.66 -5.16
N ASP A 18 18.37 4.43 -4.61
CA ASP A 18 17.22 3.74 -4.04
C ASP A 18 16.88 4.22 -2.63
N LYS A 19 17.82 4.90 -1.93
CA LYS A 19 17.63 5.37 -0.55
C LYS A 19 16.28 6.08 -0.34
N PRO A 20 15.92 7.14 -1.10
CA PRO A 20 14.66 7.84 -0.89
C PRO A 20 13.43 6.95 -1.14
N LYS A 21 13.50 6.06 -2.13
CA LYS A 21 12.39 5.13 -2.44
C LYS A 21 12.20 4.11 -1.31
N LEU A 22 13.29 3.53 -0.80
CA LEU A 22 13.28 2.60 0.32
C LEU A 22 12.77 3.26 1.60
N TYR A 23 13.21 4.48 1.89
CA TYR A 23 12.72 5.27 3.04
C TYR A 23 11.22 5.51 2.95
N SER A 24 10.73 5.92 1.77
CA SER A 24 9.30 6.15 1.55
C SER A 24 8.47 4.85 1.68
N LEU A 25 9.01 3.72 1.21
CA LEU A 25 8.37 2.41 1.32
C LEU A 25 8.30 1.97 2.78
N TRP A 26 9.43 2.06 3.49
CA TRP A 26 9.53 1.65 4.89
C TRP A 26 8.61 2.49 5.78
N ARG A 27 8.58 3.81 5.57
CA ARG A 27 7.64 4.71 6.25
C ARG A 27 6.19 4.27 6.04
N ARG A 28 5.78 4.00 4.79
CA ARG A 28 4.41 3.52 4.49
C ARG A 28 4.09 2.18 5.16
N LEU A 29 5.02 1.23 5.14
CA LEU A 29 4.84 -0.07 5.76
C LEU A 29 4.73 0.04 7.28
N LEU A 30 5.60 0.85 7.90
CA LEU A 30 5.60 1.10 9.33
C LEU A 30 4.29 1.76 9.76
N LEU A 31 3.90 2.86 9.11
CA LEU A 31 2.69 3.63 9.43
C LEU A 31 1.43 2.78 9.28
N ARG A 32 1.33 2.01 8.20
CA ARG A 32 0.22 1.09 7.99
C ARG A 32 0.15 0.01 9.07
N ARG A 33 1.30 -0.51 9.52
CA ARG A 33 1.36 -1.52 10.57
C ARG A 33 0.87 -1.00 11.93
N ILE A 34 1.09 0.28 12.21
CA ILE A 34 0.62 0.94 13.44
C ILE A 34 -0.76 1.60 13.30
N GLY A 35 -1.42 1.44 12.14
CA GLY A 35 -2.75 1.99 11.89
C GLY A 35 -2.79 3.51 11.65
N LEU A 36 -1.65 4.12 11.34
CA LEU A 36 -1.55 5.55 11.04
C LEU A 36 -1.59 5.81 9.54
N ALA A 37 -2.07 7.00 9.17
CA ALA A 37 -2.06 7.49 7.79
C ALA A 37 -0.63 7.74 7.29
N VAL A 38 -0.44 7.79 5.96
CA VAL A 38 0.89 7.92 5.32
C VAL A 38 1.55 9.27 5.60
N ASP A 39 0.74 10.27 5.91
CA ASP A 39 1.06 11.66 6.23
C ASP A 39 1.02 11.96 7.73
N ALA A 40 0.91 10.92 8.58
CA ALA A 40 0.83 11.10 10.03
C ALA A 40 2.15 11.59 10.68
N LEU A 41 3.28 11.49 9.98
CA LEU A 41 4.56 12.00 10.47
C LEU A 41 4.81 13.43 9.96
N PRO A 42 5.27 14.35 10.82
CA PRO A 42 5.76 15.66 10.37
C PRO A 42 6.91 15.52 9.38
N GLU A 43 7.02 16.49 8.47
CA GLU A 43 7.98 16.46 7.38
C GLU A 43 9.43 16.45 7.88
N GLU A 44 9.70 17.03 9.06
CA GLU A 44 11.04 17.00 9.67
C GLU A 44 11.46 15.60 10.13
N TYR A 45 10.49 14.73 10.45
CA TYR A 45 10.74 13.39 10.99
C TYR A 45 10.48 12.27 9.98
N LYS A 46 10.18 12.61 8.72
CA LYS A 46 9.82 11.62 7.69
C LYS A 46 10.88 10.54 7.47
N ASP A 47 12.14 10.88 7.65
CA ASP A 47 13.28 10.01 7.39
C ASP A 47 13.70 9.21 8.64
N LEU A 48 13.21 9.59 9.83
CA LEU A 48 13.54 8.95 11.11
C LEU A 48 13.30 7.43 11.11
N PRO A 49 12.20 6.88 10.53
CA PRO A 49 12.03 5.44 10.39
C PRO A 49 13.10 4.78 9.52
N GLY A 50 13.48 5.43 8.42
CA GLY A 50 14.54 4.93 7.55
C GLY A 50 15.88 4.95 8.26
N ASP A 51 16.18 6.03 8.98
CA ASP A 51 17.42 6.19 9.74
C ASP A 51 17.56 5.14 10.84
N ARG A 52 16.48 4.88 11.57
CA ARG A 52 16.48 3.91 12.67
C ARG A 52 16.69 2.47 12.23
N TYR A 53 16.15 2.07 11.08
CA TYR A 53 16.07 0.66 10.70
C TYR A 53 16.91 0.28 9.48
N LEU A 54 17.15 1.22 8.56
CA LEU A 54 17.80 0.94 7.27
C LEU A 54 19.20 1.56 7.18
N LEU A 55 19.41 2.78 7.69
CA LEU A 55 20.64 3.53 7.46
C LEU A 55 21.92 2.77 7.81
N ALA A 56 21.95 2.09 8.95
CA ALA A 56 23.10 1.31 9.37
C ALA A 56 23.52 0.27 8.31
N TYR A 57 22.55 -0.44 7.72
CA TYR A 57 22.80 -1.41 6.66
C TYR A 57 23.21 -0.74 5.35
N LEU A 58 22.56 0.37 4.99
CA LEU A 58 22.85 1.09 3.75
C LEU A 58 24.25 1.72 3.75
N GLU A 59 24.74 2.18 4.90
CA GLU A 59 26.05 2.83 5.02
C GLU A 59 27.20 1.86 5.31
N HIS A 60 27.00 0.91 6.24
CA HIS A 60 28.10 0.05 6.72
C HIS A 60 28.16 -1.27 5.97
N SER A 61 27.09 -1.67 5.29
CA SER A 61 26.94 -2.99 4.70
C SER A 61 26.08 -3.01 3.43
N PRO A 62 26.27 -2.07 2.47
CA PRO A 62 25.44 -1.97 1.27
C PRO A 62 25.46 -3.25 0.42
N GLN A 63 26.54 -4.02 0.46
CA GLN A 63 26.68 -5.30 -0.24
C GLN A 63 25.68 -6.38 0.24
N HIS A 64 25.14 -6.22 1.45
CA HIS A 64 24.12 -7.11 2.01
C HIS A 64 22.69 -6.64 1.72
N CYS A 65 22.54 -5.44 1.14
CA CYS A 65 21.25 -4.83 0.85
C CYS A 65 20.80 -5.21 -0.58
N LEU A 66 19.67 -5.89 -0.67
CA LEU A 66 19.04 -6.26 -1.94
C LEU A 66 17.75 -5.48 -2.13
N VAL A 67 17.52 -5.01 -3.36
CA VAL A 67 16.32 -4.29 -3.77
C VAL A 67 15.54 -5.17 -4.72
N VAL A 68 14.24 -5.29 -4.44
CA VAL A 68 13.29 -6.01 -5.29
C VAL A 68 12.56 -4.99 -6.17
N GLU A 69 12.79 -5.08 -7.48
CA GLU A 69 12.05 -4.35 -8.49
C GLU A 69 10.95 -5.26 -9.03
N GLY A 70 9.71 -4.85 -8.85
CA GLY A 70 8.54 -5.57 -9.33
C GLY A 70 7.73 -4.73 -10.31
N PRO A 71 6.91 -5.38 -11.16
CA PRO A 71 5.80 -4.69 -11.80
C PRO A 71 4.95 -4.03 -10.71
N PRO A 72 4.36 -2.85 -10.95
CA PRO A 72 3.46 -2.27 -9.98
C PRO A 72 2.36 -3.28 -9.61
N LEU A 73 2.03 -3.35 -8.32
CA LEU A 73 1.10 -4.33 -7.72
C LEU A 73 -0.36 -4.19 -8.19
N PHE A 74 -0.63 -3.61 -9.37
CA PHE A 74 -1.96 -3.38 -9.97
C PHE A 74 -2.75 -4.65 -10.29
N PHE A 75 -2.41 -5.79 -9.70
CA PHE A 75 -3.21 -7.01 -9.69
C PHE A 75 -4.07 -7.15 -8.42
N MET A 76 -3.95 -6.25 -7.43
CA MET A 76 -4.96 -6.16 -6.37
C MET A 76 -6.00 -5.10 -6.76
N PRO A 77 -7.31 -5.43 -6.78
CA PRO A 77 -8.32 -4.38 -6.79
C PRO A 77 -8.09 -3.46 -5.59
N PRO A 78 -8.38 -2.15 -5.71
CA PRO A 78 -8.22 -1.21 -4.61
C PRO A 78 -8.95 -1.76 -3.38
N LEU A 79 -8.23 -1.81 -2.25
CA LEU A 79 -8.77 -2.23 -0.95
C LEU A 79 -9.59 -1.08 -0.33
N ASP A 80 -10.34 -0.37 -1.17
CA ASP A 80 -11.25 0.69 -0.80
C ASP A 80 -12.67 0.10 -0.85
N ASN A 81 -13.39 0.21 0.26
CA ASN A 81 -14.81 -0.09 0.45
C ASN A 81 -15.26 -1.56 0.52
N GLN A 82 -14.91 -2.24 1.61
CA GLN A 82 -15.81 -3.26 2.18
C GLN A 82 -16.29 -2.84 3.57
N LEU A 83 -16.85 -1.63 3.64
CA LEU A 83 -17.75 -1.22 4.71
C LEU A 83 -19.04 -0.69 4.09
N SER A 84 -19.81 -1.59 3.47
CA SER A 84 -21.18 -1.32 3.07
C SER A 84 -22.04 -2.52 3.46
N THR A 85 -22.55 -2.44 4.69
CA THR A 85 -23.87 -2.82 5.19
C THR A 85 -24.72 -3.81 4.36
N PRO A 86 -25.33 -4.84 4.97
CA PRO A 86 -26.25 -5.72 4.26
C PRO A 86 -27.49 -4.94 3.80
N SER A 87 -27.70 -4.87 2.49
CA SER A 87 -28.86 -4.25 1.86
C SER A 87 -30.14 -5.01 2.23
N GLN A 88 -30.92 -4.43 3.13
CA GLN A 88 -32.31 -4.80 3.38
C GLN A 88 -33.15 -4.41 2.15
N PRO A 89 -33.98 -5.31 1.59
CA PRO A 89 -34.83 -4.95 0.44
C PRO A 89 -35.95 -4.01 0.89
N LYS A 90 -36.07 -2.90 0.17
CA LYS A 90 -37.11 -1.87 0.29
C LYS A 90 -38.43 -2.42 -0.25
N PRO A 91 -39.56 -2.38 0.49
CA PRO A 91 -40.85 -2.75 -0.09
C PRO A 91 -41.30 -1.66 -1.08
N GLU A 92 -41.68 -2.10 -2.26
CA GLU A 92 -42.21 -1.26 -3.33
C GLU A 92 -43.61 -0.76 -2.93
N SER A 93 -43.71 0.57 -2.80
CA SER A 93 -44.98 1.29 -2.78
C SER A 93 -45.38 1.52 -4.24
N ASN A 94 -46.45 0.87 -4.70
CA ASN A 94 -47.24 1.32 -5.85
C ASN A 94 -48.67 0.78 -5.75
N GLY A 95 -49.62 1.71 -5.63
CA GLY A 95 -50.83 1.67 -6.47
C GLY A 95 -52.11 1.06 -5.89
N SER A 96 -53.05 1.97 -5.62
CA SER A 96 -54.50 1.90 -5.87
C SER A 96 -55.39 0.95 -5.05
N GLU A 97 -56.32 1.60 -4.33
CA GLU A 97 -57.77 1.37 -4.46
C GLU A 97 -58.32 0.12 -3.76
N TRP A 98 -59.01 0.33 -2.63
CA TRP A 98 -60.44 0.07 -2.47
C TRP A 98 -60.97 0.82 -1.24
N ASP A 99 -62.06 1.54 -1.45
CA ASP A 99 -62.96 2.12 -0.46
C ASP A 99 -63.47 1.09 0.57
N ILE A 100 -63.71 1.59 1.80
CA ILE A 100 -64.87 1.40 2.72
C ILE A 100 -64.42 1.57 4.18
#